data_AF-A0A329IQU3-F1
#
_entry.id   AF-A0A329IQU3-F1
#
_cell.length_a   1.000
_cell.length_b   1.000
_cell.length_c   1.000
_cell.angle_alpha   90.00
_cell.angle_beta   90.00
_cell.angle_gamma   90.00
#
_symmetry.space_group_name_H-M   'P 1'
#
loop_
_entity.id
_entity.type
_entity.pdbx_description
1 polymer ?
#
loop_
_entity_poly.entity_id
_entity_poly.type
_entity_poly.pdbx_seq_one_letter_code
_entity_poly.pdbx_strand_id
1 'polypeptide(L)'
;MSTTYQEDISSHVLRRMKESGFDFARIYPIEFYAVFPDEERARQAAEKFRGESLNTQINAREDGAWHLQVSKVMYATYDGIGDFEQDLQSAIFGLDGQVEGWGVKQEVRRYH
;
A
#
# COMPACT_ATOMS: atom_id res chain seq x y z
N MET A 1 -14.89 2.63 12.44
CA MET A 1 -15.83 2.34 11.34
C MET A 1 -15.22 2.84 10.02
N SER A 2 -14.20 2.14 9.50
CA SER A 2 -13.50 2.50 8.24
C SER A 2 -13.27 1.32 7.30
N THR A 3 -13.35 0.08 7.78
CA THR A 3 -13.06 -1.11 6.98
C THR A 3 -14.05 -1.29 5.83
N THR A 4 -15.36 -1.15 6.05
CA THR A 4 -16.36 -1.33 4.98
C THR A 4 -16.19 -0.37 3.80
N TYR A 5 -15.81 0.88 4.05
CA TYR A 5 -15.57 1.84 2.97
C TYR A 5 -14.28 1.54 2.20
N GLN A 6 -13.24 1.07 2.90
CA GLN A 6 -11.99 0.62 2.26
C GLN A 6 -12.19 -0.68 1.47
N GLU A 7 -12.99 -1.61 1.99
CA GLU A 7 -13.42 -2.84 1.30
C GLU A 7 -14.19 -2.52 0.01
N ASP A 8 -15.12 -1.56 0.07
CA ASP A 8 -15.89 -1.09 -1.10
C ASP A 8 -14.97 -0.44 -2.16
N ILE A 9 -13.97 0.35 -1.75
CA ILE A 9 -13.00 0.95 -2.67
C ILE A 9 -12.12 -0.12 -3.30
N SER A 10 -11.55 -1.02 -2.49
CA SER A 10 -10.66 -2.09 -2.97
C SER A 10 -11.39 -3.00 -3.96
N SER A 11 -12.64 -3.38 -3.67
CA SER A 11 -13.45 -4.21 -4.58
C SER A 11 -13.74 -3.50 -5.90
N HIS A 12 -14.03 -2.19 -5.88
CA HIS A 12 -14.26 -1.38 -7.08
C HIS A 12 -13.00 -1.23 -7.94
N VAL A 13 -11.85 -0.98 -7.30
CA VAL A 13 -10.55 -0.88 -7.99
C VAL A 13 -10.19 -2.20 -8.67
N LEU A 14 -10.30 -3.32 -7.96
CA LEU A 14 -10.02 -4.65 -8.52
C LEU A 14 -10.97 -5.01 -9.67
N ARG A 15 -12.25 -4.60 -9.57
CA ARG A 15 -13.21 -4.80 -10.67
C ARG A 15 -12.78 -4.02 -11.92
N ARG A 16 -12.40 -2.76 -11.78
CA ARG A 16 -11.88 -1.95 -12.90
C ARG A 16 -10.60 -2.52 -13.49
N MET A 17 -9.69 -3.04 -12.66
CA MET A 17 -8.48 -3.72 -13.14
C MET A 17 -8.84 -4.96 -13.96
N LYS A 18 -9.81 -5.76 -13.52
CA LYS A 18 -10.30 -6.89 -14.31
C LYS A 18 -10.90 -6.46 -15.65
N GLU A 19 -11.73 -5.43 -15.63
CA GLU A 19 -12.36 -4.85 -16.83
C GLU A 19 -11.32 -4.31 -17.83
N SER A 20 -10.16 -3.83 -17.36
CA SER A 20 -9.04 -3.37 -18.21
C SER A 20 -8.13 -4.49 -18.72
N GLY A 21 -8.41 -5.75 -18.39
CA GLY A 21 -7.62 -6.91 -18.80
C GLY A 21 -6.38 -7.18 -17.95
N PHE A 22 -6.36 -6.70 -16.70
CA PHE A 22 -5.29 -6.99 -15.74
C PHE A 22 -5.17 -8.50 -15.46
N ASP A 23 -3.95 -9.03 -15.53
CA ASP A 23 -3.65 -10.45 -15.34
C ASP A 23 -3.36 -10.76 -13.87
N PHE A 24 -4.41 -11.08 -13.10
CA PHE A 24 -4.29 -11.44 -11.68
C PHE A 24 -3.46 -12.70 -11.40
N ALA A 25 -3.08 -13.48 -12.42
CA ALA A 25 -2.23 -14.65 -12.25
C ALA A 25 -0.73 -14.30 -12.19
N ARG A 26 -0.36 -13.01 -12.21
CA ARG A 26 1.02 -12.53 -12.07
C ARG A 26 1.23 -11.78 -10.77
N ILE A 27 2.47 -11.77 -10.32
CA ILE A 27 2.91 -10.92 -9.20
C ILE A 27 3.25 -9.52 -9.71
N TYR A 28 2.87 -8.51 -8.94
CA TYR A 28 3.10 -7.11 -9.22
C TYR A 28 3.65 -6.41 -7.98
N PRO A 29 4.43 -5.33 -8.14
CA PRO A 29 4.71 -4.41 -7.05
C PRO A 29 3.42 -3.65 -6.69
N ILE A 30 2.87 -3.98 -5.53
CA ILE A 30 1.74 -3.28 -4.90
C ILE A 30 2.33 -2.30 -3.88
N GLU A 31 1.87 -1.06 -3.90
CA GLU A 31 2.37 0.01 -3.04
C GLU A 31 1.29 0.40 -2.05
N PHE A 32 1.63 0.31 -0.77
CA PHE A 32 0.78 0.66 0.36
C PHE A 32 1.30 1.95 0.99
N TYR A 33 0.39 2.80 1.40
CA TYR A 33 0.67 4.17 1.80
C TYR A 33 0.17 4.43 3.20
N ALA A 34 1.03 5.03 4.02
CA ALA A 34 0.68 5.48 5.36
C ALA A 34 1.26 6.87 5.62
N VAL A 35 0.53 7.67 6.39
CA VAL A 35 0.94 9.01 6.80
C VAL A 35 1.25 9.04 8.30
N PHE A 36 2.25 9.82 8.67
CA PHE A 36 2.73 10.01 10.03
C PHE A 36 2.91 11.50 10.33
N PRO A 37 2.80 11.90 11.60
CA PRO A 37 3.00 13.30 11.99
C PRO A 37 4.47 13.76 11.93
N ASP A 38 5.44 12.83 11.97
CA ASP A 38 6.86 13.15 11.90
C ASP A 38 7.71 12.04 11.25
N GLU A 39 8.96 12.38 10.94
CA GLU A 39 9.93 11.50 10.30
C GLU A 39 10.29 10.31 11.17
N GLU A 40 10.41 10.50 12.47
CA GLU A 40 10.92 9.49 13.39
C GLU A 40 9.96 8.30 13.44
N ARG A 41 8.65 8.57 13.56
CA ARG A 41 7.59 7.57 13.52
C ARG A 41 7.50 6.88 12.16
N ALA A 42 7.60 7.63 11.06
CA ALA A 42 7.62 7.07 9.71
C ALA A 42 8.81 6.12 9.51
N ARG A 43 9.98 6.51 10.02
CA ARG A 43 11.20 5.69 9.97
C ARG A 43 11.05 4.43 10.81
N GLN A 44 10.58 4.55 12.07
CA GLN A 44 10.32 3.39 12.94
C GLN A 44 9.34 2.40 12.30
N ALA A 45 8.30 2.89 11.62
CA ALA A 45 7.39 2.06 10.86
C ALA A 45 8.09 1.36 9.68
N ALA A 46 8.90 2.08 8.90
CA ALA A 46 9.68 1.49 7.80
C ALA A 46 10.60 0.34 8.26
N GLU A 47 11.18 0.45 9.46
CA GLU A 47 12.04 -0.61 10.00
C GLU A 47 11.29 -1.92 10.27
N LYS A 48 9.98 -1.86 10.53
CA LYS A 48 9.13 -3.04 10.73
C LYS A 48 8.86 -3.82 9.43
N PHE A 49 9.04 -3.18 8.27
CA PHE A 49 8.74 -3.76 6.95
C PHE A 49 10.01 -4.02 6.15
N ARG A 50 10.89 -4.88 6.69
CA ARG A 50 12.11 -5.34 6.02
C ARG A 50 11.97 -6.80 5.61
N GLY A 51 12.19 -7.10 4.33
CA GLY A 51 12.12 -8.46 3.80
C GLY A 51 12.48 -8.51 2.31
N GLU A 52 12.76 -9.70 1.78
CA GLU A 52 13.27 -9.87 0.41
C GLU A 52 12.29 -9.35 -0.67
N SER A 53 10.98 -9.39 -0.40
CA SER A 53 9.93 -8.93 -1.33
C SER A 53 9.37 -7.56 -0.95
N LEU A 54 9.99 -6.85 0.00
CA LEU A 54 9.50 -5.60 0.56
C LEU A 54 10.52 -4.48 0.34
N ASN A 55 10.04 -3.32 -0.07
CA ASN A 55 10.84 -2.10 -0.16
C ASN A 55 10.08 -0.93 0.46
N THR A 56 10.71 -0.20 1.36
CA THR A 56 10.09 0.94 2.04
C THR A 56 10.75 2.25 1.63
N GLN A 57 9.96 3.30 1.41
CA GLN A 57 10.44 4.65 1.15
C GLN A 57 9.72 5.64 2.07
N ILE A 58 10.46 6.59 2.64
CA ILE A 58 9.92 7.68 3.45
C ILE A 58 10.15 9.01 2.75
N ASN A 59 9.13 9.85 2.69
CA ASN A 59 9.19 11.16 2.05
C ASN A 59 8.45 12.20 2.90
N ALA A 60 9.02 13.40 3.03
CA ALA A 60 8.33 14.52 3.64
C ALA A 60 7.19 15.00 2.71
N ARG A 61 6.05 15.38 3.30
CA ARG A 61 4.92 16.01 2.61
C ARG A 61 4.99 17.53 2.77
N GLU A 62 4.35 18.24 1.86
CA GLU A 62 4.28 19.72 1.88
C GLU A 62 3.51 20.27 3.08
N ASP A 63 2.60 19.47 3.65
CA ASP A 63 1.80 19.79 4.84
C ASP A 63 2.54 19.57 6.17
N GLY A 64 3.82 19.16 6.11
CA GLY A 64 4.66 18.87 7.28
C GLY A 64 4.52 17.46 7.81
N ALA A 65 3.60 16.65 7.28
CA ALA A 65 3.50 15.23 7.59
C ALA A 65 4.56 14.42 6.84
N TRP A 66 4.67 13.14 7.19
CA TRP A 66 5.61 12.20 6.58
C TRP A 66 4.87 11.03 5.97
N HIS A 67 5.24 10.70 4.74
CA HIS A 67 4.64 9.62 3.98
C HIS A 67 5.57 8.40 4.00
N LEU A 68 5.02 7.26 4.38
CA LEU A 68 5.64 5.95 4.22
C LEU A 68 4.96 5.23 3.06
N GLN A 69 5.79 4.80 2.11
CA GLN A 69 5.40 3.90 1.05
C GLN A 69 6.03 2.53 1.29
N VAL A 70 5.22 1.48 1.31
CA VAL A 70 5.66 0.08 1.39
C VAL A 70 5.31 -0.62 0.10
N SER A 71 6.31 -0.99 -0.69
CA SER A 71 6.15 -1.77 -1.91
C SER A 71 6.33 -3.26 -1.60
N LYS A 72 5.33 -4.07 -1.94
CA LYS A 72 5.34 -5.53 -1.80
C LYS A 72 5.11 -6.19 -3.15
N VAL A 73 5.99 -7.08 -3.55
CA VAL A 73 5.77 -7.91 -4.75
C VAL A 73 4.83 -9.05 -4.38
N MET A 74 3.60 -9.04 -4.92
CA MET A 74 2.57 -10.04 -4.61
C MET A 74 1.48 -10.12 -5.68
N TYR A 75 0.59 -11.11 -5.56
CA TYR A 75 -0.64 -11.14 -6.37
C TYR A 75 -1.61 -10.05 -5.93
N ALA A 76 -2.25 -9.38 -6.87
CA ALA A 76 -3.25 -8.34 -6.60
C ALA A 76 -4.62 -8.95 -6.25
N THR A 77 -4.68 -9.83 -5.25
CA THR A 77 -5.94 -10.42 -4.78
C THR A 77 -6.60 -9.55 -3.73
N TYR A 78 -7.94 -9.62 -3.65
CA TYR A 78 -8.69 -8.89 -2.62
C TYR A 78 -8.20 -9.26 -1.21
N ASP A 79 -8.15 -10.57 -0.90
CA ASP A 79 -7.71 -11.04 0.41
C ASP A 79 -6.26 -10.66 0.70
N GLY A 80 -5.35 -10.83 -0.26
CA GLY A 80 -3.94 -10.56 -0.04
C GLY A 80 -3.66 -9.08 0.23
N ILE A 81 -4.36 -8.19 -0.48
CA ILE A 81 -4.26 -6.75 -0.27
C ILE A 81 -4.88 -6.37 1.08
N GLY A 82 -6.09 -6.87 1.38
CA GLY A 82 -6.77 -6.61 2.65
C GLY A 82 -5.98 -7.08 3.86
N ASP A 83 -5.43 -8.29 3.81
CA ASP A 83 -4.57 -8.85 4.86
C ASP A 83 -3.35 -7.95 5.09
N PHE A 84 -2.69 -7.50 4.01
CA PHE A 84 -1.51 -6.64 4.15
C PHE A 84 -1.85 -5.22 4.62
N GLU A 85 -2.99 -4.65 4.22
CA GLU A 85 -3.48 -3.38 4.78
C GLU A 85 -3.74 -3.50 6.28
N GLN A 86 -4.32 -4.61 6.72
CA GLN A 86 -4.59 -4.87 8.14
C GLN A 86 -3.29 -5.07 8.94
N ASP A 87 -2.32 -5.81 8.39
CA ASP A 87 -0.98 -5.96 8.97
C ASP A 87 -0.28 -4.61 9.08
N LEU A 88 -0.35 -3.78 8.02
CA LEU A 88 0.21 -2.43 8.01
C LEU A 88 -0.41 -1.57 9.09
N GLN A 89 -1.74 -1.50 9.13
CA GLN A 89 -2.48 -0.73 10.13
C GLN A 89 -2.14 -1.16 11.55
N SER A 90 -2.02 -2.47 11.80
CA SER A 90 -1.66 -3.02 13.11
C SER A 90 -0.23 -2.67 13.52
N ALA A 91 0.72 -2.73 12.57
CA ALA A 91 2.12 -2.41 12.83
C ALA A 91 2.35 -0.92 13.17
N ILE A 92 1.54 -0.02 12.59
CA ILE A 92 1.71 1.43 12.72
C ILE A 92 0.77 2.06 13.76
N PHE A 93 -0.21 1.31 14.28
CA PHE A 93 -1.20 1.80 15.26
C PHE A 93 -0.57 2.47 16.48
N GLY A 94 0.55 1.94 16.98
CA GLY A 94 1.28 2.52 18.13
C GLY A 94 2.20 3.70 17.79
N LEU A 95 2.25 4.13 16.52
CA LEU A 95 3.14 5.18 16.02
C LEU A 95 2.36 6.39 15.51
N ASP A 96 1.08 6.53 15.88
CA ASP A 96 0.16 7.57 15.38
C ASP A 96 0.10 7.64 13.84
N GLY A 97 0.30 6.50 13.17
CA GLY A 97 0.23 6.37 11.73
C GLY A 97 -1.15 6.00 11.23
N GLN A 98 -1.51 6.47 10.04
CA GLN A 98 -2.77 6.15 9.37
C GLN A 98 -2.51 5.59 7.97
N VAL A 99 -3.09 4.44 7.65
CA VAL A 99 -3.09 3.91 6.29
C VAL A 99 -4.00 4.77 5.41
N GLU A 100 -3.45 5.28 4.30
CA GLU A 100 -4.18 6.09 3.32
C GLU A 100 -4.75 5.22 2.19
N GLY A 101 -4.12 4.09 1.88
CA GLY A 101 -4.60 3.11 0.90
C GLY A 101 -3.46 2.43 0.14
N TRP A 102 -3.78 1.90 -1.04
CA TRP A 102 -2.82 1.18 -1.89
C TRP A 102 -3.01 1.48 -3.38
N GLY A 103 -2.00 1.11 -4.18
CA GLY A 103 -2.05 1.16 -5.64
C GLY A 103 -1.15 0.12 -6.29
N VAL A 104 -1.37 -0.15 -7.57
CA VAL A 104 -0.52 -1.05 -8.36
C VAL A 104 0.34 -0.23 -9.31
N LYS A 105 1.66 -0.45 -9.29
CA LYS A 105 2.54 0.04 -10.35
C LYS A 105 2.34 -0.84 -11.59
N GLN A 106 1.41 -0.45 -12.44
CA GLN A 106 1.31 -1.03 -13.77
C GLN A 106 2.43 -0.45 -14.62
N GLU A 107 3.40 -1.28 -15.02
CA GLU A 107 4.30 -0.91 -16.10
C GLU A 107 3.45 -0.64 -17.35
N VAL A 108 3.32 0.62 -17.73
CA VAL A 108 2.77 0.98 -19.03
C VAL A 108 3.77 0.45 -20.05
N ARG A 109 3.50 -0.74 -20.60
CA ARG A 109 4.21 -1.21 -21.80
C ARG A 109 3.88 -0.22 -22.92
N ARG A 110 4.74 0.78 -23.10
CA ARG A 110 4.76 1.59 -24.33
C ARG A 110 5.13 0.63 -25.45
N TYR A 111 4.13 0.22 -26.23
CA TYR A 111 4.38 -0.30 -27.56
C TYR A 111 4.91 0.88 -28.39
N HIS A 112 6.17 0.78 -28.82
CA HIS A 112 6.77 1.63 -29.84
C HIS A 112 6.41 1.08 -31.23
#